data_AF-A0A4Y2CVM2-F1
#
_entry.id   AF-A0A4Y2CVM2-F1
#
_cell.length_a   1.000
_cell.length_b   1.000
_cell.length_c   1.000
_cell.angle_alpha   90.00
_cell.angle_beta   90.00
_cell.angle_gamma   90.00
#
_symmetry.space_group_name_H-M   'P 1'
#
loop_
_entity.id
_entity.type
_entity.pdbx_description
1 polymer ?
#
loop_
_entity_poly.entity_id
_entity_poly.type
_entity_poly.pdbx_seq_one_letter_code
_entity_poly.pdbx_strand_id
1 'polypeptide(L)'
;MVVPIYKQRENAQLPDSYRPISLLSSLSKLAEIIILNRLEAETENKLNPFQFGFRKGLSTTEQLVRMTEYSREGFNNHADTAAVFIDIAKAECGLTV
;
A
#
# COMPACT_ATOMS: atom_id res chain seq x y z
N MET A 1 -20.97 4.81 -8.89
CA MET A 1 -21.74 4.93 -7.63
C MET A 1 -20.73 4.97 -6.50
N VAL A 2 -20.78 6.01 -5.66
CA VAL A 2 -19.85 6.18 -4.53
C VAL A 2 -20.57 5.75 -3.26
N VAL A 3 -20.00 4.80 -2.52
CA VAL A 3 -20.53 4.31 -1.25
C VAL A 3 -19.55 4.67 -0.13
N PRO A 4 -19.96 5.46 0.87
CA PRO A 4 -19.10 5.79 1.99
C PRO A 4 -19.00 4.63 2.99
N ILE A 5 -17.78 4.21 3.34
CA ILE A 5 -17.53 3.22 4.41
C ILE A 5 -16.98 3.93 5.64
N TYR A 6 -17.60 3.65 6.79
CA TYR A 6 -17.24 4.24 8.07
C TYR A 6 -15.91 3.68 8.62
N LYS A 7 -15.00 4.58 9.04
CA LYS A 7 -13.82 4.23 9.83
C LYS A 7 -14.25 3.98 11.27
N GLN A 8 -14.13 2.74 11.75
CA GLN A 8 -14.58 2.27 13.08
C GLN A 8 -13.97 2.99 14.31
N ARG A 9 -13.17 4.06 14.16
CA ARG A 9 -12.42 4.71 15.25
C ARG A 9 -12.60 6.23 15.36
N GLU A 10 -13.40 6.87 14.51
CA GLU A 10 -13.63 8.32 14.57
C GLU A 10 -15.08 8.64 14.99
N ASN A 11 -15.45 9.93 15.08
CA ASN A 11 -16.82 10.31 15.40
C ASN A 11 -17.71 10.18 14.16
N ALA A 12 -18.75 9.35 14.21
CA ALA A 12 -19.71 9.12 13.11
C ALA A 12 -20.42 10.36 12.55
N GLN A 13 -20.31 11.50 13.23
CA GLN A 13 -20.89 12.77 12.78
C GLN A 13 -19.97 13.59 11.86
N LEU A 14 -18.68 13.24 11.76
CA LEU A 14 -17.73 13.94 10.90
C LEU A 14 -17.66 13.27 9.52
N PRO A 15 -17.74 14.03 8.42
CA PRO A 15 -17.62 13.47 7.07
C PRO A 15 -16.24 12.85 6.79
N ASP A 16 -15.19 13.31 7.47
CA ASP A 16 -13.82 12.75 7.38
C ASP A 16 -13.71 11.30 7.90
N SER A 17 -14.70 10.87 8.66
CA SER A 17 -14.80 9.52 9.23
C SER A 17 -15.30 8.49 8.22
N TYR A 18 -15.63 8.91 7.00
CA TYR A 18 -16.01 8.02 5.92
C TYR A 18 -14.95 8.01 4.83
N ARG A 19 -14.63 6.80 4.32
CA ARG A 19 -13.83 6.62 3.11
C ARG A 19 -14.79 6.41 1.93
N PRO A 20 -14.84 7.32 0.94
CA PRO A 20 -15.65 7.10 -0.24
C PRO A 20 -15.05 5.97 -1.08
N ILE A 21 -15.84 4.95 -1.40
CA ILE A 21 -15.44 3.88 -2.32
C ILE A 21 -16.25 3.98 -3.61
N SER A 22 -15.54 4.08 -4.73
CA SER A 22 -16.16 4.02 -6.05
C SER A 22 -16.42 2.57 -6.43
N LEU A 23 -17.70 2.18 -6.47
CA LEU A 23 -18.10 0.90 -7.02
C LEU A 23 -18.11 1.00 -8.55
N LEU A 24 -17.09 0.41 -9.15
CA LEU A 24 -16.94 0.26 -10.59
C LEU A 24 -17.84 -0.86 -11.13
N SER A 25 -18.29 -0.70 -12.36
CA SER A 25 -19.08 -1.71 -13.06
C SER A 25 -18.27 -3.01 -13.25
N SER A 26 -18.94 -4.15 -13.39
CA SER A 26 -18.26 -5.44 -13.61
C SER A 26 -17.37 -5.44 -14.86
N LEU A 27 -17.75 -4.70 -15.91
CA LEU A 27 -16.94 -4.52 -17.11
C LEU A 27 -15.68 -3.71 -16.83
N SER A 28 -15.78 -2.65 -16.02
CA SER A 28 -14.63 -1.84 -15.62
C SER A 28 -13.61 -2.67 -14.83
N LYS A 29 -14.07 -3.54 -13.91
CA LYS A 29 -13.17 -4.45 -13.17
C LYS A 29 -12.42 -5.42 -14.08
N LEU A 30 -13.07 -5.94 -15.13
CA LEU A 30 -12.41 -6.79 -16.11
C LEU A 30 -11.32 -6.03 -16.87
N ALA A 31 -11.61 -4.80 -17.30
CA ALA A 31 -10.62 -3.94 -17.96
C ALA A 31 -9.43 -3.64 -17.03
N GLU A 32 -9.68 -3.34 -15.75
CA GLU A 32 -8.64 -3.13 -14.75
C GLU A 32 -7.72 -4.33 -14.60
N ILE A 33 -8.27 -5.56 -14.52
CA ILE A 33 -7.46 -6.78 -14.42
C ILE A 33 -6.54 -6.92 -15.65
N ILE A 34 -7.04 -6.65 -16.85
CA ILE A 34 -6.23 -6.75 -18.08
C ILE A 34 -5.11 -5.70 -18.07
N ILE A 35 -5.41 -4.46 -17.68
CA ILE A 35 -4.43 -3.38 -17.60
C ILE A 35 -3.38 -3.67 -16.53
N LEU A 36 -3.81 -4.12 -15.34
CA LEU A 36 -2.93 -4.47 -14.23
C LEU A 36 -1.93 -5.55 -14.64
N ASN A 37 -2.39 -6.65 -15.25
CA ASN A 37 -1.50 -7.73 -15.69
C ASN A 37 -0.43 -7.24 -16.69
N ARG A 38 -0.78 -6.30 -17.57
CA ARG A 38 0.17 -5.71 -18.53
C ARG A 38 1.17 -4.80 -17.84
N LEU A 39 0.70 -3.98 -16.90
CA LEU A 39 1.56 -3.08 -16.12
C LEU A 39 2.53 -3.87 -15.26
N GLU A 40 2.05 -4.86 -14.52
CA GLU A 40 2.89 -5.72 -13.67
C GLU A 40 4.05 -6.34 -14.47
N ALA A 41 3.77 -6.88 -15.66
CA ALA A 41 4.80 -7.45 -16.52
C ALA A 41 5.92 -6.46 -16.90
N GLU A 42 5.57 -5.18 -17.08
CA GLU A 42 6.50 -4.12 -17.49
C GLU A 42 7.20 -3.42 -16.32
N THR A 43 6.60 -3.44 -15.13
CA THR A 43 7.08 -2.70 -13.96
C THR A 43 7.80 -3.56 -12.94
N GLU A 44 7.55 -4.86 -12.86
CA GLU A 44 8.10 -5.73 -11.81
C GLU A 44 9.64 -5.66 -11.73
N ASN A 45 10.30 -5.60 -12.88
CA ASN A 45 11.75 -5.50 -13.02
C ASN A 45 12.32 -4.08 -12.80
N LYS A 46 11.47 -3.05 -12.75
CA LYS A 46 11.86 -1.64 -12.61
C LYS A 46 11.61 -1.09 -11.20
N LEU A 47 10.73 -1.73 -10.44
CA LEU A 47 10.40 -1.34 -9.08
C LEU A 47 11.55 -1.69 -8.12
N ASN A 48 11.69 -0.93 -7.04
CA ASN A 48 12.74 -1.15 -6.02
C ASN A 48 12.55 -2.50 -5.33
N PRO A 49 13.58 -3.39 -5.25
CA PRO A 49 13.49 -4.69 -4.58
C PRO A 49 13.10 -4.62 -3.09
N PHE A 50 13.12 -3.43 -2.49
CA PHE A 50 12.76 -3.21 -1.08
C PHE A 50 11.32 -2.72 -0.90
N GLN A 51 10.56 -2.59 -1.99
CA GLN A 51 9.14 -2.25 -1.97
C GLN A 51 8.30 -3.54 -1.97
N PHE A 52 7.72 -3.88 -0.82
CA PHE A 52 6.90 -5.09 -0.64
C PHE A 52 5.39 -4.80 -0.73
N GLY A 53 4.98 -3.54 -0.61
CA GLY A 53 3.57 -3.15 -0.75
C GLY A 53 3.11 -3.25 -2.20
N PHE A 54 1.91 -3.83 -2.39
CA PHE A 54 1.23 -3.96 -3.69
C PHE A 54 2.01 -4.71 -4.78
N ARG A 55 2.90 -5.63 -4.38
CA ARG A 55 3.60 -6.52 -5.30
C ARG A 55 3.11 -7.95 -5.20
N LYS A 56 3.12 -8.65 -6.33
CA LYS A 56 2.70 -10.05 -6.40
C LYS A 56 3.71 -10.94 -5.69
N GLY A 57 3.22 -11.77 -4.77
CA GLY A 57 4.05 -12.72 -4.03
C GLY A 57 4.92 -12.10 -2.93
N LEU A 58 4.72 -10.81 -2.63
CA LEU A 58 5.33 -10.15 -1.47
C LEU A 58 4.24 -9.71 -0.49
N SER A 59 4.56 -9.84 0.79
CA SER A 59 3.66 -9.58 1.91
C SER A 59 4.27 -8.58 2.88
N THR A 60 3.41 -7.89 3.63
CA THR A 60 3.84 -7.02 4.74
C THR A 60 4.58 -7.81 5.82
N THR A 61 4.28 -9.10 5.96
CA THR A 61 4.98 -10.01 6.88
C THR A 61 6.44 -10.24 6.48
N GLU A 62 6.73 -10.41 5.19
CA GLU A 62 8.12 -10.56 4.72
C GLU A 62 8.93 -9.28 4.94
N GLN A 63 8.31 -8.11 4.73
CA GLN A 63 8.95 -6.83 5.02
C GLN A 63 9.29 -6.68 6.52
N LEU A 64 8.39 -7.12 7.40
CA LEU A 64 8.62 -7.10 8.85
C LEU A 64 9.76 -8.03 9.26
N VAL A 65 9.76 -9.28 8.77
CA VAL A 65 10.83 -10.25 9.07
C VAL A 65 12.18 -9.69 8.66
N ARG A 66 12.26 -9.12 7.45
CA ARG A 66 13.48 -8.48 6.97
C ARG A 66 13.93 -7.31 7.85
N MET A 67 13.01 -6.45 8.28
CA MET A 67 13.33 -5.32 9.16
C MET A 67 13.86 -5.81 10.52
N THR A 68 13.29 -6.89 11.06
CA THR A 68 13.78 -7.48 12.31
C THR A 68 15.16 -8.11 12.15
N GLU A 69 15.46 -8.77 11.03
CA GLU A 69 16.79 -9.31 10.74
C GLU A 69 17.83 -8.20 10.60
N TYR A 70 17.49 -7.11 9.90
CA TYR A 70 18.39 -5.94 9.79
C TYR A 70 18.72 -5.34 11.17
N SER A 71 17.72 -5.24 12.05
CA SER A 71 17.92 -4.75 13.42
C SER A 71 18.78 -5.70 14.25
N ARG A 72 18.60 -7.02 14.07
CA ARG A 72 19.37 -8.06 14.76
C ARG A 72 20.82 -8.10 14.29
N GLU A 73 21.07 -7.94 12.99
CA GLU A 73 22.41 -7.89 12.41
C GLU A 73 23.19 -6.67 12.91
N GLY A 74 22.55 -5.50 12.94
CA GLY A 74 23.16 -4.29 13.52
C GLY A 74 23.50 -4.46 15.00
N PHE A 75 22.61 -5.08 15.78
CA PHE A 75 22.87 -5.41 17.18
C PHE A 75 24.07 -6.35 17.35
N ASN A 76 24.15 -7.42 16.56
CA ASN A 76 25.25 -8.38 16.60
C ASN A 76 26.61 -7.75 16.22
N ASN A 77 26.59 -6.75 15.34
CA ASN A 77 27.79 -6.05 14.88
C ASN A 77 28.16 -4.85 15.78
N HIS A 78 27.49 -4.68 16.92
CA HIS A 78 27.63 -3.51 17.81
C HIS A 78 27.46 -2.17 17.07
N ALA A 79 26.64 -2.15 16.02
CA ALA A 79 26.35 -0.98 15.21
C ALA A 79 25.04 -0.32 15.66
N ASP A 80 25.07 1.00 15.80
CA ASP A 80 23.86 1.77 16.06
C ASP A 80 22.93 1.73 14.84
N THR A 81 21.76 1.11 15.01
CA THR A 81 20.76 0.95 13.95
C THR A 81 19.62 1.93 14.17
N ALA A 82 19.36 2.80 13.20
CA ALA A 82 18.25 3.75 13.22
C ALA A 82 17.28 3.48 12.07
N ALA A 83 15.98 3.65 12.33
CA ALA A 83 14.93 3.52 11.33
C ALA A 83 14.17 4.85 11.19
N VAL A 84 13.94 5.28 9.94
CA VAL A 84 13.17 6.48 9.63
C VAL A 84 11.90 6.05 8.91
N PHE A 85 10.75 6.34 9.51
CA PHE A 85 9.43 6.08 8.92
C PHE A 85 8.88 7.37 8.33
N ILE A 86 8.59 7.35 7.03
CA ILE A 86 8.02 8.48 6.30
C ILE A 86 6.65 8.04 5.80
N ASP A 87 5.61 8.79 6.14
CA ASP A 87 4.26 8.60 5.62
C ASP A 87 3.89 9.76 4.70
N ILE A 88 3.31 9.43 3.54
CA ILE A 88 2.91 10.43 2.54
C ILE A 88 1.44 10.76 2.80
N ALA A 89 1.18 11.97 3.29
CA ALA A 89 -0.12 12.38 3.85
C ALA A 89 -1.34 12.17 2.92
N LYS A 90 -1.17 12.12 1.59
CA LYS A 90 -2.24 11.86 0.61
C LYS A 90 -1.68 11.21 -0.65
N ALA A 91 -1.88 9.90 -0.81
CA ALA A 91 -1.62 9.20 -2.07
C ALA A 91 -2.85 9.14 -3.01
N GLU A 92 -4.06 9.45 -2.53
CA GLU A 92 -5.33 9.24 -3.25
C GLU A 92 -6.04 10.53 -3.73
N CYS A 93 -5.48 11.71 -3.47
CA CYS A 93 -6.14 12.97 -3.86
C CYS A 93 -5.66 13.41 -5.26
N GLY A 94 -6.20 12.79 -6.30
CA GLY A 94 -5.85 13.19 -7.68
C GLY A 94 -6.45 12.41 -8.86
N LEU A 95 -7.25 11.36 -8.66
CA LEU A 95 -7.94 10.72 -9.78
C LEU A 95 -9.43 11.10 -9.78
N THR A 96 -9.70 12.34 -10.19
CA THR A 96 -11.02 12.76 -10.65
C THR A 96 -11.32 12.03 -11.98
N VAL A 97 -12.23 11.08 -11.92
CA VAL A 97 -13.23 10.83 -12.96
C VAL A 97 -14.60 11.01 -12.36
#